data_AF-A0AB39YP87-F1
#
_entry.id   AF-A0AB39YP87-F1
#
_cell.length_a   1.000
_cell.length_b   1.000
_cell.length_c   1.000
_cell.angle_alpha   90.00
_cell.angle_beta   90.00
_cell.angle_gamma   90.00
#
_symmetry.space_group_name_H-M   'P 1'
#
loop_
_entity.id
_entity.type
_entity.pdbx_description
1 polymer ?
#
loop_
_entity_poly.entity_id
_entity_poly.type
_entity_poly.pdbx_seq_one_letter_code
_entity_poly.pdbx_strand_id
1 'polypeptide(L)'
;MTNFWDEDGDFDYEAHHEAGQRDQAAETAARIGYPGMADAFYYFGLQGKPDSTFTPELLTALDTWQVQLEKIEAAPADEEIKDLQRQTEEATNAILSKIDSAT
;
A
#
# COMPACT_ATOMS: atom_id res chain seq x y z
N MET A 1 24.64 16.27 5.69
CA MET A 1 24.05 17.03 4.58
C MET A 1 24.03 16.09 3.38
N THR A 2 22.96 15.31 3.26
CA THR A 2 22.72 14.46 2.09
C THR A 2 22.29 15.38 0.95
N ASN A 3 23.02 15.28 -0.16
CA ASN A 3 22.91 16.18 -1.30
C ASN A 3 21.52 16.08 -1.94
N PHE A 4 20.89 17.23 -2.11
CA PHE A 4 19.53 17.45 -2.61
C PHE A 4 19.49 17.55 -4.15
N TRP A 5 20.60 17.31 -4.84
CA TRP A 5 20.74 17.55 -6.28
C TRP A 5 21.52 16.39 -6.90
N ASP A 6 20.83 15.52 -7.63
CA ASP A 6 21.50 14.65 -8.60
C ASP A 6 21.87 15.49 -9.84
N GLU A 7 22.95 15.07 -10.50
CA GLU A 7 23.83 15.83 -11.39
C GLU A 7 23.21 16.52 -12.63
N ASP A 8 21.90 16.46 -12.86
CA ASP A 8 21.24 17.01 -14.06
C ASP A 8 20.22 18.13 -13.82
N GLY A 9 20.02 18.58 -12.58
CA GLY A 9 19.25 19.81 -12.30
C GLY A 9 17.77 19.74 -12.68
N ASP A 10 17.21 18.55 -12.92
CA ASP A 10 15.78 18.34 -12.96
C ASP A 10 15.30 18.13 -11.52
N PHE A 11 14.35 18.96 -11.08
CA PHE A 11 13.66 18.75 -9.81
C PHE A 11 13.02 17.37 -9.89
N ASP A 12 13.40 16.45 -9.00
CA ASP A 12 12.88 15.08 -8.98
C ASP A 12 11.43 15.09 -8.47
N TYR A 13 10.55 15.61 -9.32
CA TYR A 13 9.12 15.78 -9.09
C TYR A 13 8.49 14.43 -8.76
N GLU A 14 8.99 13.34 -9.35
CA GLU A 14 8.52 11.98 -9.11
C GLU A 14 8.80 11.54 -7.68
N ALA A 15 10.03 11.72 -7.17
CA ALA A 15 10.37 11.37 -5.79
C ALA A 15 9.59 12.19 -4.75
N HIS A 16 9.41 13.50 -4.99
CA HIS A 16 8.63 14.36 -4.10
C HIS A 16 7.13 14.03 -4.12
N HIS A 17 6.59 13.71 -5.30
CA HIS A 17 5.20 13.31 -5.46
C HIS A 17 4.93 11.94 -4.80
N GLU A 18 5.85 10.99 -4.92
CA GLU A 18 5.78 9.68 -4.27
C GLU A 18 5.77 9.80 -2.74
N ALA A 19 6.67 10.62 -2.18
CA ALA A 19 6.71 10.89 -0.74
C ALA A 19 5.39 11.52 -0.25
N GLY A 20 4.84 12.49 -0.99
CA GLY A 20 3.57 13.12 -0.63
C GLY A 20 2.38 12.16 -0.63
N GLN A 21 2.37 11.17 -1.53
CA GLN A 21 1.32 10.15 -1.53
C GLN A 21 1.44 9.18 -0.35
N ARG A 22 2.67 8.80 0.03
CA ARG A 22 2.91 7.98 1.23
C ARG A 22 2.47 8.71 2.49
N ASP A 23 2.76 9.99 2.62
CA ASP A 23 2.32 10.81 3.76
C ASP A 23 0.79 10.86 3.84
N GLN A 24 0.10 11.08 2.72
CA GLN A 24 -1.37 11.09 2.71
C GLN A 24 -1.98 9.72 3.02
N ALA A 25 -1.34 8.63 2.59
CA ALA A 25 -1.76 7.28 2.94
C ALA A 25 -1.62 7.03 4.45
N ALA A 26 -0.49 7.44 5.05
CA ALA A 26 -0.27 7.36 6.49
C ALA A 26 -1.26 8.21 7.30
N GLU A 27 -1.53 9.44 6.85
CA GLU A 27 -2.56 10.30 7.46
C GLU A 27 -3.95 9.68 7.38
N THR A 28 -4.30 9.10 6.22
CA THR A 28 -5.59 8.43 6.03
C THR A 28 -5.71 7.22 6.95
N ALA A 29 -4.69 6.37 7.01
CA ALA A 29 -4.62 5.19 7.85
C ALA A 29 -4.71 5.56 9.34
N ALA A 30 -3.98 6.59 9.78
CA ALA A 30 -4.05 7.09 11.16
C ALA A 30 -5.44 7.66 11.51
N ARG A 31 -6.04 8.44 10.60
CA ARG A 31 -7.37 9.05 10.78
C ARG A 31 -8.46 8.02 11.02
N ILE A 32 -8.41 6.88 10.34
CA ILE A 32 -9.39 5.80 10.50
C ILE A 32 -9.01 4.77 11.57
N GLY A 33 -7.88 4.95 12.27
CA GLY A 33 -7.47 4.10 13.39
C GLY A 33 -6.60 2.88 13.02
N TYR A 34 -6.06 2.82 11.81
CA TYR A 34 -5.22 1.72 11.30
C TYR A 34 -3.82 2.19 10.87
N PRO A 35 -3.04 2.89 11.72
CA PRO A 35 -1.77 3.51 11.31
C PRO A 35 -0.73 2.52 10.77
N GLY A 36 -0.81 1.23 11.14
CA GLY A 36 0.06 0.18 10.61
C GLY A 36 -0.22 -0.21 9.15
N MET A 37 -1.32 0.26 8.55
CA MET A 37 -1.73 -0.10 7.18
C MET A 37 -1.35 0.95 6.12
N ALA A 38 -0.45 1.88 6.45
CA ALA A 38 -0.07 2.96 5.54
C ALA A 38 0.42 2.46 4.17
N ASP A 39 1.18 1.36 4.14
CA ASP A 39 1.72 0.77 2.91
C ASP A 39 0.62 0.15 2.04
N ALA A 40 -0.32 -0.58 2.64
CA ALA A 40 -1.49 -1.08 1.92
C ALA A 40 -2.34 0.08 1.36
N PHE A 41 -2.49 1.16 2.13
CA PHE A 41 -3.29 2.31 1.71
C PHE A 41 -2.64 3.04 0.53
N TYR A 42 -1.32 3.19 0.58
CA TYR A 42 -0.53 3.75 -0.51
C TYR A 42 -0.61 2.86 -1.77
N TYR A 43 -0.37 1.56 -1.60
CA TYR A 43 -0.38 0.59 -2.71
C TYR A 43 -1.72 0.56 -3.46
N PHE A 44 -2.84 0.60 -2.74
CA PHE A 44 -4.17 0.56 -3.32
C PHE A 44 -4.76 1.94 -3.67
N GLY A 45 -3.99 3.03 -3.52
CA GLY A 45 -4.46 4.37 -3.89
C GLY A 45 -5.63 4.86 -3.02
N LEU A 46 -5.64 4.49 -1.73
CA LEU A 46 -6.73 4.79 -0.79
C LEU A 46 -6.55 6.11 -0.04
N GLN A 47 -5.43 6.81 -0.26
CA GLN A 47 -5.19 8.14 0.30
C GLN A 47 -6.32 9.13 -0.04
N GLY A 48 -6.81 9.84 0.98
CA GLY A 48 -7.85 10.86 0.82
C GLY A 48 -9.26 10.32 0.54
N LYS A 49 -9.48 9.00 0.54
CA LYS A 49 -10.82 8.42 0.42
C LYS A 49 -11.69 8.72 1.66
N PRO A 50 -13.01 8.87 1.50
CA PRO A 50 -13.91 9.10 2.62
C PRO A 50 -13.99 7.89 3.55
N ASP A 51 -14.31 8.12 4.82
CA ASP A 51 -14.36 7.05 5.84
C ASP A 51 -15.33 5.91 5.48
N SER A 52 -16.40 6.23 4.75
CA SER A 52 -17.39 5.28 4.27
C SER A 52 -16.83 4.24 3.29
N THR A 53 -15.68 4.49 2.65
CA THR A 53 -15.01 3.54 1.77
C THR A 53 -14.38 2.37 2.56
N PHE A 54 -14.00 2.60 3.81
CA PHE A 54 -13.28 1.63 4.62
C PHE A 54 -14.23 0.69 5.37
N THR A 55 -14.84 -0.22 4.63
CA THR A 55 -15.67 -1.27 5.24
C THR A 55 -14.80 -2.26 6.05
N PRO A 56 -15.36 -2.93 7.08
CA PRO A 56 -14.63 -3.96 7.82
C PRO A 56 -14.05 -5.06 6.93
N GLU A 57 -14.75 -5.42 5.87
CA GLU A 57 -14.31 -6.43 4.90
C GLU A 57 -13.11 -5.94 4.09
N LEU A 58 -13.09 -4.65 3.70
CA LEU A 58 -11.96 -4.06 2.99
C LEU A 58 -10.75 -3.98 3.92
N LEU A 59 -10.92 -3.49 5.14
CA LEU A 59 -9.86 -3.36 6.14
C LEU A 59 -9.22 -4.72 6.47
N THR A 60 -10.04 -5.77 6.62
CA THR A 60 -9.53 -7.13 6.86
C THR A 60 -8.74 -7.65 5.66
N ALA A 61 -9.17 -7.35 4.44
CA ALA A 61 -8.46 -7.75 3.23
C ALA A 61 -7.12 -7.02 3.09
N LEU A 62 -7.08 -5.71 3.35
CA LEU A 62 -5.86 -4.91 3.36
C LEU A 62 -4.84 -5.41 4.40
N ASP A 63 -5.30 -5.70 5.63
CA ASP A 63 -4.46 -6.30 6.68
C ASP A 63 -3.84 -7.62 6.23
N THR A 64 -4.68 -8.51 5.70
CA THR A 64 -4.25 -9.83 5.23
C THR A 64 -3.22 -9.72 4.12
N TRP A 65 -3.45 -8.81 3.17
CA TRP A 65 -2.54 -8.56 2.05
C TRP A 65 -1.18 -8.04 2.54
N GLN A 66 -1.16 -7.07 3.46
CA GLN A 66 0.09 -6.52 3.97
C GLN A 66 0.90 -7.57 4.74
N VAL A 67 0.26 -8.36 5.60
CA VAL A 67 0.91 -9.47 6.31
C VAL A 67 1.46 -10.52 5.34
N GLN A 68 0.78 -10.78 4.22
CA GLN A 68 1.29 -11.69 3.19
C GLN A 68 2.52 -11.11 2.47
N LEU A 69 2.50 -9.81 2.15
CA LEU A 69 3.63 -9.12 1.55
C LEU A 69 4.88 -9.18 2.46
N GLU A 70 4.71 -8.86 3.75
CA GLU A 70 5.79 -8.92 4.74
C GLU A 70 6.39 -10.34 4.86
N LYS A 71 5.55 -11.37 4.74
CA LYS A 71 6.02 -12.77 4.72
C LYS A 71 6.81 -13.11 3.46
N ILE A 72 6.41 -12.59 2.30
CA ILE A 72 7.16 -12.78 1.05
C ILE A 72 8.53 -12.12 1.15
N GLU A 73 8.59 -10.89 1.66
CA GLU A 73 9.85 -10.15 1.83
C GLU A 73 10.81 -10.84 2.81
N ALA A 74 10.27 -11.51 3.83
CA ALA A 74 11.06 -12.25 4.82
C ALA A 74 11.40 -13.69 4.40
N ALA A 75 10.76 -14.24 3.37
CA ALA A 75 10.94 -15.64 2.98
C ALA A 75 12.26 -15.87 2.22
N PRO A 76 12.98 -16.99 2.50
CA PRO A 76 14.09 -17.40 1.66
C PRO A 76 13.59 -17.78 0.26
N ALA A 77 14.43 -17.59 -0.76
CA ALA A 77 14.10 -17.69 -2.19
C ALA A 77 13.82 -19.11 -2.73
N ASP A 78 13.02 -19.91 -2.00
CA ASP A 78 12.60 -21.26 -2.35
C ASP A 78 11.13 -21.31 -2.85
N GLU A 79 10.67 -22.49 -3.27
CA GLU A 79 9.36 -22.75 -3.91
C GLU A 79 8.13 -22.17 -3.17
N GLU A 80 8.20 -21.94 -1.85
CA GLU A 80 7.15 -21.28 -1.06
C GLU A 80 6.82 -19.85 -1.52
N ILE A 81 7.79 -19.12 -2.09
CA ILE A 81 7.55 -17.75 -2.57
C ILE A 81 6.51 -17.72 -3.70
N LYS A 82 6.49 -18.72 -4.58
CA LYS A 82 5.56 -18.73 -5.72
C LYS A 82 4.11 -18.89 -5.28
N ASP A 83 3.85 -19.75 -4.31
CA ASP A 83 2.50 -19.92 -3.77
C ASP A 83 2.05 -18.72 -2.94
N LEU A 84 2.96 -18.07 -2.20
CA LEU A 84 2.67 -16.83 -1.49
C LEU A 84 2.40 -15.67 -2.46
N GLN A 85 3.17 -15.55 -3.55
CA GLN A 85 2.93 -14.57 -4.61
C GLN A 85 1.56 -14.75 -5.26
N ARG A 86 1.18 -15.99 -5.58
CA ARG A 86 -0.14 -16.29 -6.15
C ARG A 86 -1.27 -15.92 -5.19
N GLN A 87 -1.15 -16.25 -3.91
CA GLN A 87 -2.15 -15.87 -2.90
C GLN A 87 -2.25 -14.35 -2.74
N THR A 88 -1.12 -13.65 -2.82
CA THR A 88 -1.07 -12.19 -2.75
C THR A 88 -1.73 -11.56 -3.97
N GLU A 89 -1.54 -12.11 -5.17
CA GLU A 89 -2.21 -11.66 -6.39
C GLU A 89 -3.74 -11.88 -6.32
N GLU A 90 -4.19 -13.03 -5.85
CA GLU A 90 -5.61 -13.31 -5.61
C GLU A 90 -6.21 -12.33 -4.60
N ALA A 91 -5.49 -12.01 -3.52
CA ALA A 91 -5.89 -11.02 -2.52
C ALA A 91 -5.96 -9.60 -3.11
N THR A 92 -4.96 -9.21 -3.92
CA THR A 92 -4.95 -7.93 -4.64
C THR A 92 -6.19 -7.78 -5.51
N ASN A 93 -6.51 -8.80 -6.32
CA ASN A 93 -7.68 -8.77 -7.20
C ASN A 93 -9.00 -8.68 -6.41
N ALA A 94 -9.10 -9.38 -5.28
CA ALA A 94 -10.26 -9.31 -4.41
C ALA A 94 -10.43 -7.92 -3.77
N ILE A 95 -9.33 -7.26 -3.39
CA ILE A 95 -9.34 -5.90 -2.83
C ILE A 95 -9.77 -4.90 -3.90
N LEU A 96 -9.19 -4.95 -5.09
CA LEU A 96 -9.55 -4.06 -6.20
C LEU A 96 -11.04 -4.16 -6.53
N SER A 97 -11.59 -5.36 -6.60
CA SER A 97 -13.03 -5.56 -6.84
C SER A 97 -13.92 -4.94 -5.74
N LYS A 98 -13.48 -4.97 -4.49
CA LYS A 98 -14.20 -4.34 -3.36
C LYS A 98 -14.13 -2.82 -3.42
N ILE A 99 -12.97 -2.27 -3.78
CA ILE A 99 -12.78 -0.83 -3.96
C ILE A 99 -13.70 -0.33 -5.07
N ASP A 100 -13.68 -0.99 -6.24
CA ASP A 100 -14.52 -0.62 -7.38
C ASP A 100 -16.02 -0.64 -7.03
N SER A 101 -16.44 -1.61 -6.21
CA SER A 101 -17.84 -1.74 -5.78
C SER A 101 -18.26 -0.70 -4.72
N ALA A 102 -17.31 -0.04 -4.07
CA ALA A 102 -17.54 0.95 -3.03
C ALA A 102 -17.57 2.40 -3.56
N THR A 103 -17.16 2.62 -4.81
CA THR A 103 -17.22 3.89 -5.56
C THR A 103 -18.44 3.99 -6.45
#